data_AF-A0AAU2V454-F1
#
_entry.id   AF-A0AAU2V454-F1
#
_cell.length_a   1.000
_cell.length_b   1.000
_cell.length_c   1.000
_cell.angle_alpha   90.00
_cell.angle_beta   90.00
_cell.angle_gamma   90.00
#
_symmetry.space_group_name_H-M   'P 1'
#
loop_
_entity.id
_entity.type
_entity.pdbx_description
1 polymer ?
#
loop_
_entity_poly.entity_id
_entity_poly.type
_entity_poly.pdbx_seq_one_letter_code
_entity_poly.pdbx_strand_id
1 'polypeptide(L)'
;MSAQPVRAAAPRFADAVRRRVADAVRRRTAAASDRGLSTIEVVILAPVMILFLLVLVAFGQLVDGRGAVDSAARDAARAGSIQKDHGTALSEAKVAAEADLADVCSGPVSVRQTSAGWADAEFFTVEVSCRIRGLAMLGLDVPTTLTGTSTSPLDPFKRKTA
;
A
#
# COMPACT_ATOMS: atom_id res chain seq x y z
N MET A 1 -52.77 -49.10 -21.69
CA MET A 1 -52.21 -47.80 -22.10
C MET A 1 -52.55 -46.80 -21.00
N SER A 2 -51.72 -46.75 -19.95
CA SER A 2 -51.96 -45.90 -18.77
C SER A 2 -50.60 -45.35 -18.34
N ALA A 3 -50.30 -44.10 -18.67
CA ALA A 3 -49.10 -43.41 -18.24
C ALA A 3 -49.44 -42.50 -17.06
N GLN A 4 -48.78 -42.70 -15.91
CA GLN A 4 -48.85 -41.83 -14.74
C GLN A 4 -47.84 -40.68 -14.87
N PRO A 5 -48.18 -39.44 -14.46
CA PRO A 5 -47.22 -38.36 -14.38
C PRO A 5 -46.42 -38.43 -13.07
N VAL A 6 -45.10 -38.33 -13.20
CA VAL A 6 -44.15 -38.26 -12.08
C VAL A 6 -44.28 -36.89 -11.41
N ARG A 7 -44.74 -36.84 -10.15
CA ARG A 7 -44.75 -35.62 -9.32
C ARG A 7 -43.31 -35.24 -8.95
N ALA A 8 -42.83 -34.11 -9.48
CA ALA A 8 -41.56 -33.51 -9.06
C ALA A 8 -41.67 -33.00 -7.60
N ALA A 9 -40.81 -33.51 -6.72
CA ALA A 9 -40.69 -33.05 -5.35
C ALA A 9 -39.90 -31.73 -5.31
N ALA A 10 -40.51 -30.65 -4.80
CA ALA A 10 -39.84 -29.37 -4.62
C ALA A 10 -38.76 -29.45 -3.50
N PRO A 11 -37.61 -28.78 -3.65
CA PRO A 11 -36.51 -28.88 -2.68
C PRO A 11 -36.82 -28.05 -1.42
N ARG A 12 -37.28 -28.76 -0.36
CA ARG A 12 -37.60 -28.22 0.98
C ARG A 12 -36.48 -27.40 1.64
N PHE A 13 -35.25 -27.51 1.14
CA PHE A 13 -34.08 -26.76 1.61
C PHE A 13 -34.14 -25.28 1.23
N ALA A 14 -34.67 -24.94 0.05
CA ALA A 14 -34.76 -23.55 -0.41
C ALA A 14 -35.72 -22.71 0.44
N ASP A 15 -36.81 -23.32 0.91
CA ASP A 15 -37.79 -22.67 1.78
C ASP A 15 -37.26 -22.40 3.18
N ALA A 16 -36.45 -23.32 3.73
CA ALA A 16 -35.82 -23.16 5.03
C ALA A 16 -34.79 -22.01 5.02
N VAL A 17 -34.00 -21.89 3.95
CA VAL A 17 -33.03 -20.80 3.78
C VAL A 17 -33.75 -19.45 3.61
N ARG A 18 -34.80 -19.38 2.79
CA ARG A 18 -35.59 -18.14 2.62
C ARG A 18 -36.23 -17.65 3.93
N ARG A 19 -36.76 -18.57 4.74
CA ARG A 19 -37.36 -18.22 6.04
C ARG A 19 -36.32 -17.66 7.01
N ARG A 20 -35.13 -18.27 7.09
CA ARG A 20 -34.05 -17.78 7.96
C ARG A 20 -33.55 -16.38 7.57
N VAL A 21 -33.44 -16.11 6.27
CA VAL A 21 -33.05 -14.78 5.77
C VAL A 21 -34.12 -13.74 6.10
N ALA A 22 -35.40 -14.06 5.88
CA ALA A 22 -36.50 -13.15 6.19
C ALA A 22 -36.59 -12.79 7.68
N ASP A 23 -36.35 -13.76 8.56
CA ASP A 23 -36.35 -13.55 10.02
C ASP A 23 -35.14 -12.75 10.50
N ALA A 24 -33.97 -12.93 9.87
CA ALA A 24 -32.78 -12.11 10.15
C ALA A 24 -32.99 -10.64 9.75
N VAL A 25 -33.64 -10.39 8.61
CA VAL A 25 -33.99 -9.03 8.15
C VAL A 25 -35.01 -8.39 9.09
N ARG A 26 -36.06 -9.12 9.49
CA ARG A 26 -37.09 -8.62 10.42
C ARG A 26 -36.53 -8.27 11.81
N ARG A 27 -35.56 -9.05 12.30
CA ARG A 27 -34.88 -8.76 13.58
C ARG A 27 -34.02 -7.50 13.49
N ARG A 28 -33.39 -7.23 12.35
CA ARG A 28 -32.65 -5.97 12.11
C ARG A 28 -33.57 -4.75 12.09
N THR A 29 -34.75 -4.86 11.50
CA THR A 29 -35.72 -3.75 11.49
C THR A 29 -36.39 -3.52 12.86
N ALA A 30 -36.55 -4.58 13.67
CA ALA A 30 -37.08 -4.44 15.03
C ALA A 30 -36.05 -3.85 16.01
N ALA A 31 -34.75 -4.13 15.80
CA ALA A 31 -33.66 -3.48 16.52
C ALA A 31 -33.51 -1.99 16.17
N ALA A 32 -34.05 -1.55 15.02
CA ALA A 32 -34.13 -0.15 14.61
C ALA A 32 -35.36 0.59 15.21
N SER A 33 -36.05 0.01 16.19
CA SER A 33 -36.96 0.76 17.06
C SER A 33 -36.14 1.59 18.05
N ASP A 34 -35.43 2.57 17.49
CA ASP A 34 -34.50 3.48 18.13
C ASP A 34 -35.21 4.35 19.17
N ARG A 35 -34.92 4.11 20.44
CA ARG A 35 -35.04 5.14 21.47
C ARG A 35 -33.77 5.99 21.42
N GLY A 36 -33.82 7.07 20.65
CA GLY A 36 -32.95 8.24 20.84
C GLY A 36 -31.68 8.31 19.98
N LEU A 37 -31.81 8.21 18.66
CA LEU A 37 -30.88 8.86 17.73
C LEU A 37 -31.70 9.86 16.93
N SER A 38 -31.57 11.15 17.23
CA SER A 38 -32.17 12.17 16.39
C SER A 38 -31.46 12.09 15.02
N THR A 39 -32.20 12.00 13.93
CA THR A 39 -31.62 11.95 12.56
C THR A 39 -30.65 13.10 12.32
N ILE A 40 -30.87 14.25 12.97
CA ILE A 40 -29.98 15.41 13.00
C ILE A 40 -28.60 15.10 13.61
N GLU A 41 -28.51 14.35 14.70
CA GLU A 41 -27.23 14.04 15.35
C GLU A 41 -26.37 13.15 14.45
N VAL A 42 -26.98 12.17 13.78
CA VAL A 42 -26.28 11.28 12.85
C VAL A 42 -25.83 12.03 11.60
N VAL A 43 -26.66 12.94 11.08
CA VAL A 43 -26.30 13.78 9.92
C VAL A 43 -25.11 14.69 10.21
N ILE A 44 -24.97 15.16 11.46
CA ILE A 44 -23.83 15.98 11.87
C ILE A 44 -22.60 15.12 12.19
N LEU A 45 -22.78 13.98 12.87
CA LEU A 45 -21.68 13.14 13.32
C LEU A 45 -21.06 12.31 12.17
N ALA A 46 -21.86 11.84 11.21
CA ALA A 46 -21.39 10.98 10.13
C ALA A 46 -20.28 11.64 9.28
N PRO A 47 -20.39 12.92 8.83
CA PRO A 47 -19.30 13.59 8.14
C PRO A 47 -18.00 13.68 8.95
N VAL A 48 -18.10 13.93 10.26
CA VAL A 48 -16.93 14.00 11.16
C VAL A 48 -16.25 12.64 11.26
N MET A 49 -17.04 11.57 11.39
CA MET A 49 -16.53 10.20 11.41
C MET A 49 -15.87 9.81 10.08
N ILE A 50 -16.48 10.19 8.94
CA ILE A 50 -15.89 9.95 7.61
C ILE A 50 -14.57 10.71 7.48
N LEU A 51 -14.53 11.99 7.87
CA LEU A 51 -13.30 12.78 7.84
C LEU A 51 -12.20 12.13 8.70
N PHE A 52 -12.54 11.68 9.90
CA PHE A 52 -11.62 10.97 10.78
C PHE A 52 -11.08 9.69 10.13
N LEU A 53 -11.93 8.88 9.50
CA LEU A 53 -11.50 7.68 8.76
C LEU A 53 -10.60 8.03 7.58
N LEU A 54 -10.91 9.07 6.81
CA LEU A 54 -10.06 9.53 5.70
C LEU A 54 -8.67 9.94 6.18
N VAL A 55 -8.60 10.63 7.32
CA VAL A 55 -7.33 11.00 7.96
C VAL A 55 -6.53 9.76 8.37
N LEU A 56 -7.16 8.76 8.98
CA LEU A 56 -6.48 7.51 9.34
C LEU A 56 -5.94 6.77 8.11
N VAL A 57 -6.71 6.70 7.03
CA VAL A 57 -6.27 6.09 5.76
C VAL A 57 -5.10 6.88 5.16
N ALA A 58 -5.18 8.22 5.17
CA ALA A 58 -4.09 9.07 4.68
C ALA A 58 -2.78 8.83 5.44
N PHE A 59 -2.84 8.75 6.77
CA PHE A 59 -1.67 8.44 7.59
C PHE A 59 -1.14 7.02 7.34
N GLY A 60 -2.03 6.03 7.18
CA GLY A 60 -1.63 4.67 6.82
C GLY A 60 -0.82 4.65 5.52
N GLN A 61 -1.36 5.24 4.45
CA GLN A 61 -0.69 5.35 3.16
C GLN A 61 0.65 6.11 3.24
N LEU A 62 0.73 7.14 4.08
CA LEU A 62 1.96 7.90 4.28
C LEU A 62 3.04 7.06 4.98
N VAL A 63 2.68 6.32 6.03
CA VAL A 63 3.60 5.45 6.78
C VAL A 63 4.07 4.29 5.91
N ASP A 64 3.15 3.66 5.17
CA ASP A 64 3.46 2.58 4.24
C ASP A 64 4.43 3.07 3.14
N GLY A 65 4.14 4.22 2.53
CA GLY A 65 5.02 4.83 1.54
C GLY A 65 6.39 5.21 2.11
N ARG A 66 6.44 5.72 3.34
CA ARG A 66 7.70 6.04 4.02
C ARG A 66 8.53 4.78 4.28
N GLY A 67 7.89 3.72 4.77
CA GLY A 67 8.53 2.42 4.98
C GLY A 67 9.12 1.85 3.70
N ALA A 68 8.36 1.89 2.60
CA ALA A 68 8.80 1.42 1.29
C ALA A 68 9.97 2.21 0.72
N VAL A 69 9.97 3.55 0.85
CA VAL A 69 11.09 4.39 0.39
C VAL A 69 12.35 4.15 1.24
N ASP A 70 12.20 3.93 2.55
CA ASP A 70 13.32 3.63 3.43
C ASP A 70 13.89 2.22 3.20
N SER A 71 13.06 1.22 2.88
CA SER A 71 13.54 -0.11 2.46
C SER A 71 14.24 -0.04 1.11
N ALA A 72 13.63 0.61 0.12
CA ALA A 72 14.21 0.79 -1.21
C ALA A 72 15.58 1.50 -1.15
N ALA A 73 15.74 2.52 -0.30
CA ALA A 73 17.02 3.17 -0.11
C ALA A 73 18.09 2.22 0.44
N ARG A 74 17.73 1.35 1.40
CA ARG A 74 18.65 0.36 1.98
C ARG A 74 19.05 -0.70 0.95
N ASP A 75 18.09 -1.21 0.20
CA ASP A 75 18.32 -2.23 -0.81
C ASP A 75 19.12 -1.67 -2.00
N ALA A 76 18.84 -0.43 -2.42
CA ALA A 76 19.65 0.28 -3.40
C ALA A 76 21.10 0.53 -2.92
N ALA A 77 21.29 0.97 -1.67
CA ALA A 77 22.62 1.16 -1.09
C ALA A 77 23.42 -0.14 -1.08
N ARG A 78 22.76 -1.25 -0.72
CA ARG A 78 23.36 -2.59 -0.68
C ARG A 78 23.67 -3.13 -2.08
N ALA A 79 22.75 -2.97 -3.03
CA ALA A 79 22.93 -3.42 -4.40
C ALA A 79 24.09 -2.68 -5.10
N GLY A 80 24.24 -1.39 -4.82
CA GLY A 80 25.35 -0.59 -5.35
C GLY A 80 26.70 -0.86 -4.65
N SER A 81 26.72 -1.07 -3.33
CA SER A 81 27.97 -1.22 -2.56
C SER A 81 28.77 -2.49 -2.86
N ILE A 82 28.14 -3.49 -3.48
CA ILE A 82 28.79 -4.74 -3.88
C ILE A 82 29.41 -4.68 -5.29
N GLN A 83 29.11 -3.64 -6.07
CA GLN A 83 29.59 -3.51 -7.45
C GLN A 83 31.03 -2.99 -7.50
N LYS A 84 31.71 -3.30 -8.61
CA LYS A 84 33.13 -2.94 -8.80
C LYS A 84 33.30 -1.55 -9.40
N ASP A 85 32.43 -1.18 -10.31
CA ASP A 85 32.48 0.10 -11.02
C ASP A 85 31.29 1.00 -10.64
N HIS A 86 31.53 2.30 -10.73
CA HIS A 86 30.57 3.32 -10.31
C HIS A 86 29.30 3.34 -11.16
N GLY A 87 29.43 3.12 -12.47
CA GLY A 87 28.32 3.15 -13.41
C GLY A 87 27.34 2.02 -13.13
N THR A 88 27.85 0.80 -13.01
CA THR A 88 27.08 -0.40 -12.66
C THR A 88 26.52 -0.29 -11.24
N ALA A 89 27.26 0.27 -10.28
CA ALA A 89 26.74 0.51 -8.94
C ALA A 89 25.48 1.36 -8.93
N LEU A 90 25.50 2.47 -9.68
CA LEU A 90 24.34 3.36 -9.76
C LEU A 90 23.20 2.76 -10.59
N SER A 91 23.49 1.99 -11.64
CA SER A 91 22.45 1.32 -12.42
C SER A 91 21.76 0.21 -11.61
N GLU A 92 22.52 -0.62 -10.90
CA GLU A 92 21.97 -1.68 -10.05
C GLU A 92 21.20 -1.10 -8.85
N ALA A 93 21.70 -0.01 -8.25
CA ALA A 93 20.96 0.71 -7.21
C ALA A 93 19.62 1.25 -7.74
N LYS A 94 19.56 1.74 -8.99
CA LYS A 94 18.31 2.19 -9.63
C LYS A 94 17.35 1.03 -9.88
N VAL A 95 17.84 -0.07 -10.44
CA VAL A 95 17.02 -1.26 -10.71
C VAL A 95 16.41 -1.81 -9.41
N ALA A 96 17.20 -1.88 -8.33
CA ALA A 96 16.69 -2.31 -7.03
C ALA A 96 15.60 -1.36 -6.50
N ALA A 97 15.87 -0.05 -6.48
CA ALA A 97 14.90 0.93 -6.00
C ALA A 97 13.60 0.94 -6.85
N GLU A 98 13.71 0.82 -8.17
CA GLU A 98 12.55 0.76 -9.08
C GLU A 98 11.71 -0.49 -8.86
N ALA A 99 12.35 -1.65 -8.61
CA ALA A 99 11.66 -2.88 -8.30
C ALA A 99 10.88 -2.79 -6.98
N ASP A 100 11.48 -2.23 -5.93
CA ASP A 100 10.85 -2.10 -4.62
C ASP A 100 9.70 -1.09 -4.61
N LEU A 101 9.74 -0.12 -5.52
CA LEU A 101 8.83 1.02 -5.56
C LEU A 101 7.78 0.95 -6.69
N ALA A 102 7.77 -0.12 -7.49
CA ALA A 102 6.92 -0.26 -8.67
C ALA A 102 5.41 -0.06 -8.39
N ASP A 103 4.92 -0.59 -7.26
CA ASP A 103 3.50 -0.49 -6.87
C ASP A 103 3.20 0.67 -5.91
N VAL A 104 4.24 1.34 -5.42
CA VAL A 104 4.14 2.41 -4.40
C VAL A 104 4.17 3.79 -5.05
N CYS A 105 4.99 3.98 -6.07
CA CYS A 105 5.20 5.28 -6.69
C CYS A 105 4.30 5.47 -7.92
N SER A 106 3.89 6.72 -8.15
CA SER A 106 3.03 7.13 -9.27
C SER A 106 3.79 7.75 -10.45
N GLY A 107 5.12 7.60 -10.48
CA GLY A 107 6.01 8.22 -11.45
C GLY A 107 7.44 7.70 -11.33
N PRO A 108 8.42 8.37 -11.98
CA PRO A 108 9.80 7.90 -11.98
C PRO A 108 10.40 7.92 -10.58
N VAL A 109 11.20 6.90 -10.28
CA VAL A 109 12.04 6.84 -9.09
C VAL A 109 13.35 7.56 -9.38
N SER A 110 13.72 8.49 -8.51
CA SER A 110 15.00 9.18 -8.60
C SER A 110 15.97 8.60 -7.58
N VAL A 111 17.06 8.01 -8.06
CA VAL A 111 18.16 7.53 -7.19
C VAL A 111 19.39 8.37 -7.45
N ARG A 112 19.93 8.94 -6.37
CA ARG A 112 21.12 9.80 -6.42
C ARG A 112 22.13 9.34 -5.38
N GLN A 113 23.37 9.10 -5.80
CA GLN A 113 24.45 8.92 -4.84
C GLN A 113 24.76 10.26 -4.17
N THR A 114 24.88 10.24 -2.85
CA THR A 114 25.22 11.42 -2.03
C THR A 114 26.56 11.27 -1.31
N SER A 115 27.16 10.08 -1.29
CA SER A 115 28.51 9.91 -0.76
C SER A 115 29.58 10.54 -1.66
N ALA A 116 30.67 10.99 -1.04
CA ALA A 116 31.77 11.65 -1.72
C ALA A 116 32.69 10.62 -2.39
N GLY A 117 32.87 10.74 -3.71
CA GLY A 117 33.78 9.90 -4.48
C GLY A 117 33.35 8.44 -4.63
N TRP A 118 34.20 7.65 -5.29
CA TRP A 118 33.98 6.21 -5.52
C TRP A 118 35.25 5.38 -5.26
N ALA A 119 36.39 5.82 -5.79
CA ALA A 119 37.66 5.09 -5.70
C ALA A 119 38.14 4.90 -4.25
N ASP A 120 38.16 5.99 -3.46
CA ASP A 120 38.62 5.98 -2.07
C ASP A 120 37.48 6.04 -1.05
N ALA A 121 36.24 5.82 -1.50
CA ALA A 121 35.07 5.87 -0.65
C ALA A 121 34.96 4.60 0.21
N GLU A 122 34.76 4.80 1.52
CA GLU A 122 34.43 3.73 2.48
C GLU A 122 32.93 3.41 2.48
N PHE A 123 32.10 4.40 2.12
CA PHE A 123 30.65 4.30 2.20
C PHE A 123 29.99 4.67 0.87
N PHE A 124 28.99 3.88 0.49
CA PHE A 124 28.07 4.18 -0.59
C PHE A 124 26.74 4.64 0.01
N THR A 125 26.45 5.93 -0.12
CA THR A 125 25.21 6.53 0.34
C THR A 125 24.36 6.90 -0.87
N VAL A 126 23.11 6.46 -0.85
CA VAL A 126 22.11 6.80 -1.87
C VAL A 126 20.88 7.43 -1.24
N GLU A 127 20.34 8.40 -1.96
CA GLU A 127 19.07 9.04 -1.72
C GLU A 127 18.09 8.58 -2.80
N VAL A 128 16.96 8.03 -2.37
CA VAL A 128 15.86 7.58 -3.22
C VAL A 128 14.69 8.51 -3.00
N SER A 129 14.10 9.02 -4.08
CA SER A 129 12.91 9.85 -4.02
C SER A 129 11.86 9.45 -5.04
N CYS A 130 10.59 9.52 -4.63
CA CYS A 130 9.48 9.27 -5.53
C CYS A 130 8.20 9.95 -5.03
N ARG A 131 7.18 10.02 -5.89
CA ARG A 131 5.82 10.48 -5.54
C ARG A 131 4.94 9.30 -5.18
N ILE A 132 4.43 9.25 -3.95
CA ILE A 132 3.57 8.15 -3.46
C ILE A 132 2.21 8.18 -4.14
N ARG A 133 1.76 7.01 -4.60
CA ARG A 133 0.45 6.78 -5.21
C ARG A 133 -0.66 6.85 -4.15
N GLY A 134 -1.87 7.28 -4.56
CA GLY A 134 -3.08 7.12 -3.75
C GLY A 134 -3.45 8.28 -2.81
N LEU A 135 -2.50 9.14 -2.41
CA LEU A 135 -2.84 10.32 -1.59
C LEU A 135 -3.71 11.35 -2.36
N ALA A 136 -3.55 11.44 -3.68
CA ALA A 136 -4.39 12.29 -4.53
C ALA A 136 -5.85 11.79 -4.65
N MET A 137 -6.11 10.49 -4.43
CA MET A 137 -7.48 9.93 -4.48
C MET A 137 -8.36 10.44 -3.33
N LEU A 138 -7.74 10.92 -2.25
CA LEU A 138 -8.42 11.51 -1.10
C LEU A 138 -8.78 12.99 -1.32
N GLY A 139 -8.59 13.53 -2.54
CA GLY A 139 -8.91 14.93 -2.88
C GLY A 139 -7.92 15.94 -2.32
N LEU A 140 -6.77 15.49 -1.80
CA LEU A 140 -5.71 16.33 -1.27
C LEU A 140 -4.68 16.59 -2.38
N ASP A 141 -4.67 17.79 -2.92
CA ASP A 141 -3.68 18.23 -3.92
C ASP A 141 -2.40 18.71 -3.21
N VAL A 142 -1.69 17.76 -2.59
CA VAL A 142 -0.43 18.01 -1.89
C VAL A 142 0.67 17.22 -2.61
N PRO A 143 1.83 17.82 -2.91
CA PRO A 143 2.95 17.08 -3.47
C PRO A 143 3.45 16.02 -2.49
N THR A 144 3.16 14.75 -2.77
CA THR A 144 3.43 13.58 -1.93
C THR A 144 4.79 12.94 -2.23
N THR A 145 5.79 13.78 -2.46
CA THR A 145 7.16 13.30 -2.71
C THR A 145 7.80 12.92 -1.39
N LEU A 146 8.23 11.66 -1.27
CA LEU A 146 9.00 11.17 -0.13
C LEU A 146 10.44 10.91 -0.56
N THR A 147 11.38 11.12 0.38
CA THR A 147 12.81 10.92 0.17
C THR A 147 13.41 10.07 1.29
N GLY A 148 14.09 8.99 0.95
CA GLY A 148 14.78 8.10 1.88
C GLY A 148 16.26 8.02 1.54
N THR A 149 17.10 7.97 2.57
CA THR A 149 18.56 7.91 2.40
C THR A 149 19.09 6.73 3.18
N SER A 150 19.99 5.98 2.56
CA SER A 150 20.68 4.88 3.22
C SER A 150 22.14 4.79 2.81
N THR A 151 22.92 4.19 3.69
CA THR A 151 24.36 4.05 3.54
C THR A 151 24.75 2.58 3.73
N SER A 152 25.59 2.08 2.83
CA SER A 152 26.18 0.75 2.92
C SER A 152 27.70 0.84 2.79
N PRO A 153 28.49 0.08 3.57
CA PRO A 153 29.94 0.08 3.44
C PRO A 153 30.35 -0.55 2.09
N LEU A 154 31.32 0.06 1.41
CA LEU A 154 31.89 -0.45 0.17
C LEU A 154 32.99 -1.47 0.49
N ASP A 155 32.86 -2.70 0.00
CA ASP A 155 33.88 -3.73 0.21
C ASP A 155 35.18 -3.37 -0.56
N PRO A 156 36.30 -3.09 0.13
CA PRO A 156 37.56 -2.76 -0.53
C PRO A 156 38.18 -3.98 -1.24
N PHE A 157 37.90 -5.22 -0.82
CA PHE A 157 38.48 -6.42 -1.41
C PHE A 157 37.87 -6.75 -2.78
N LYS A 158 36.58 -6.43 -2.99
CA LYS A 158 35.91 -6.60 -4.28
C LYS A 158 36.44 -5.65 -5.36
N ARG A 159 36.97 -4.49 -4.97
CA ARG A 159 37.38 -3.39 -5.88
C ARG A 159 38.83 -3.45 -6.35
N LYS A 160 39.76 -3.99 -5.54
CA LYS A 160 41.21 -4.01 -5.83
C LYS A 160 41.68 -5.01 -6.90
N THR A 161 40.77 -5.72 -7.56
CA THR A 161 41.10 -6.75 -8.58
C THR A 161 40.79 -6.29 -10.02
N ALA A 162 40.79 -4.99 -10.27
CA ALA A 162 40.63 -4.40 -11.61
C ALA A 162 41.96 -3.89 -12.16
#